data_AF-A0A7Y6PQG0-F1
#
_entry.id   AF-A0A7Y6PQG0-F1
#
_cell.length_a   1.000
_cell.length_b   1.000
_cell.length_c   1.000
_cell.angle_alpha   90.00
_cell.angle_beta   90.00
_cell.angle_gamma   90.00
#
_symmetry.space_group_name_H-M   'P 1'
#
loop_
_entity.id
_entity.type
_entity.pdbx_description
1 polymer ?
#
loop_
_entity_poly.entity_id
_entity_poly.type
_entity_poly.pdbx_seq_one_letter_code
_entity_poly.pdbx_strand_id
1 'polypeptide(L)'
;TVGHVAANSYKVLVDDEDRETFKAPAYIEAMIGKGQLGDKTKGGFYKKVGSDIQTLDPATGEYRAKGGDPEIAKAAKALGKIEDPKERVKKLVATPGKVGDFAWAVLSRSLAYAARRIPEITESIESLDNAMKWGYAWDMGPFETWDALGFAETVDRMKKDGIALPAWVDKMRAANASGFYADSRIWDPQRGDFAPRATDPREVTIDILRKGNAPVLKNAGAEAWDIGDGVLGLTFKTKANSIDADVIKMIHDATARAEQDFRAMIIWNQGEFFCVGANLFAVLMAAGQKQWDGLREMIKGYQYATQRMKYATVPVVAAPYNMTLGGGLELCMGADAVQAAAETYSGLVEVGVGLIPGGAGTMNMLWRSLESVPEGVDIDTYAFVTQTFKNIALAKVATSAEEGKAFGYFRQGDGVSFDRARQLWETKQRAIGLATAGYHPPAPRAYKLPGESGIATLKMLVNTLVAGKYASEHDAKIAMKLANVLCGGTTGSTHAVTEDEILELEREAFLSLCGEPLSQARMQYMLQNNKPLRN
;
A
#
# COMPACT_ATOMS: atom_id res chain seq x y z
N THR A 1 -13.41 20.70 15.64
CA THR A 1 -12.04 20.53 16.17
C THR A 1 -12.08 19.50 17.28
N VAL A 2 -10.93 18.98 17.75
CA VAL A 2 -10.87 18.07 18.92
C VAL A 2 -11.59 18.70 20.14
N GLY A 3 -11.42 20.01 20.35
CA GLY A 3 -12.15 20.72 21.42
C GLY A 3 -13.67 20.68 21.30
N HIS A 4 -14.24 20.68 20.09
CA HIS A 4 -15.70 20.54 19.91
C HIS A 4 -16.17 19.12 20.26
N VAL A 5 -15.43 18.10 19.81
CA VAL A 5 -15.76 16.70 20.12
C VAL A 5 -15.68 16.48 21.63
N ALA A 6 -14.59 16.92 22.27
CA ALA A 6 -14.38 16.79 23.70
C ALA A 6 -15.46 17.53 24.51
N ALA A 7 -15.78 18.79 24.14
CA ALA A 7 -16.84 19.54 24.79
C ALA A 7 -18.23 18.91 24.61
N ASN A 8 -18.49 18.30 23.45
CA ASN A 8 -19.74 17.57 23.22
C ASN A 8 -19.80 16.31 24.10
N SER A 9 -18.74 15.48 24.10
CA SER A 9 -18.64 14.30 24.97
C SER A 9 -18.82 14.65 26.44
N TYR A 10 -18.15 15.71 26.93
CA TYR A 10 -18.30 16.17 28.31
C TYR A 10 -19.75 16.58 28.66
N LYS A 11 -20.49 17.15 27.70
CA LYS A 11 -21.88 17.57 27.92
C LYS A 11 -22.85 16.38 27.96
N VAL A 12 -22.65 15.38 27.10
CA VAL A 12 -23.61 14.27 26.93
C VAL A 12 -23.32 13.08 27.84
N LEU A 13 -22.05 12.83 28.17
CA LEU A 13 -21.62 11.69 28.98
C LEU A 13 -21.68 12.03 30.48
N VAL A 14 -22.85 12.39 30.98
CA VAL A 14 -23.02 12.89 32.36
C VAL A 14 -22.70 11.87 33.44
N ASP A 15 -22.92 10.58 33.14
CA ASP A 15 -22.76 9.45 34.06
C ASP A 15 -21.48 8.63 33.77
N ASP A 16 -20.65 9.06 32.81
CA ASP A 16 -19.43 8.35 32.44
C ASP A 16 -18.32 8.60 33.48
N GLU A 17 -17.66 7.52 33.92
CA GLU A 17 -16.65 7.58 34.97
C GLU A 17 -15.39 8.33 34.54
N ASP A 18 -15.13 8.43 33.24
CA ASP A 18 -13.99 9.16 32.65
C ASP A 18 -14.39 10.50 32.05
N ARG A 19 -15.62 10.98 32.32
CA ARG A 19 -16.15 12.25 31.81
C ARG A 19 -15.18 13.41 31.91
N GLU A 20 -14.48 13.54 33.05
CA GLU A 20 -13.54 14.62 33.33
C GLU A 20 -12.36 14.67 32.35
N THR A 21 -11.98 13.54 31.74
CA THR A 21 -10.92 13.46 30.72
C THR A 21 -11.28 14.24 29.45
N PHE A 22 -12.57 14.46 29.19
CA PHE A 22 -13.03 15.25 28.04
C PHE A 22 -12.94 16.77 28.25
N LYS A 23 -12.52 17.25 29.43
CA LYS A 23 -12.19 18.68 29.62
C LYS A 23 -10.88 18.99 28.92
N ALA A 24 -10.94 19.85 27.90
CA ALA A 24 -9.75 20.31 27.23
C ALA A 24 -8.85 21.11 28.20
N PRO A 25 -7.53 20.86 28.23
CA PRO A 25 -6.61 21.71 28.98
C PRO A 25 -6.68 23.18 28.53
N ALA A 26 -6.45 24.11 29.46
CA ALA A 26 -6.55 25.56 29.21
C ALA A 26 -5.71 26.04 28.00
N TYR A 27 -4.54 25.43 27.77
CA TYR A 27 -3.71 25.79 26.61
C TYR A 27 -4.38 25.41 25.28
N ILE A 28 -5.14 24.30 25.21
CA ILE A 28 -5.88 23.91 24.00
C ILE A 28 -7.02 24.89 23.74
N GLU A 29 -7.74 25.31 24.79
CA GLU A 29 -8.80 26.30 24.67
C GLU A 29 -8.24 27.65 24.18
N ALA A 30 -7.10 28.08 24.73
CA ALA A 30 -6.40 29.29 24.30
C ALA A 30 -5.96 29.21 22.83
N MET A 31 -5.45 28.06 22.38
CA MET A 31 -5.12 27.85 20.96
C MET A 31 -6.35 27.99 20.06
N ILE A 32 -7.47 27.36 20.42
CA ILE A 32 -8.72 27.43 19.67
C ILE A 32 -9.22 28.87 19.62
N GLY A 33 -9.21 29.59 20.74
CA GLY A 33 -9.61 31.01 20.81
C GLY A 33 -8.74 31.93 19.94
N LYS A 34 -7.46 31.59 19.77
CA LYS A 34 -6.52 32.30 18.87
C LYS A 34 -6.63 31.85 17.40
N GLY A 35 -7.54 30.95 17.05
CA GLY A 35 -7.67 30.41 15.69
C GLY A 35 -6.51 29.50 15.27
N GLN A 36 -5.73 28.97 16.22
CA GLN A 36 -4.58 28.10 15.96
C GLN A 36 -5.03 26.65 15.74
N LEU A 37 -5.67 26.39 14.60
CA LEU A 37 -6.34 25.12 14.28
C LEU A 37 -5.49 24.15 13.43
N GLY A 38 -4.26 24.52 13.07
CA GLY A 38 -3.32 23.72 12.29
C GLY A 38 -2.84 24.44 11.02
N ASP A 39 -2.36 23.65 10.05
CA ASP A 39 -1.68 24.17 8.86
C ASP A 39 -2.58 25.07 7.99
N LYS A 40 -3.86 24.75 7.87
CA LYS A 40 -4.82 25.55 7.08
C LYS A 40 -5.02 26.97 7.66
N THR A 41 -4.85 27.12 8.97
CA THR A 41 -4.89 28.43 9.66
C THR A 41 -3.50 28.99 9.93
N LYS A 42 -2.45 28.40 9.31
CA LYS A 42 -1.03 28.80 9.45
C LYS A 42 -0.49 28.76 10.89
N GLY A 43 -1.06 27.90 11.73
CA GLY A 43 -0.60 27.70 13.11
C GLY A 43 -1.49 26.76 13.91
N GLY A 44 -0.86 25.87 14.68
CA GLY A 44 -1.47 24.92 15.62
C GLY A 44 -0.43 24.51 16.66
N PHE A 45 -0.27 23.21 16.94
CA PHE A 45 0.87 22.74 17.74
C PHE A 45 2.22 23.05 17.07
N TYR A 46 2.21 23.15 15.74
CA TYR A 46 3.33 23.55 14.92
C TYR A 46 2.98 24.79 14.12
N LYS A 47 3.99 25.60 13.79
CA LYS A 47 3.87 26.76 12.92
C LYS A 47 5.07 26.84 12.00
N LYS A 48 4.81 27.00 10.70
CA LYS A 48 5.86 27.17 9.69
C LYS A 48 6.24 28.65 9.58
N VAL A 49 7.52 28.95 9.72
CA VAL A 49 8.10 30.30 9.57
C VAL A 49 9.25 30.20 8.56
N GLY A 50 8.98 30.61 7.31
CA GLY A 50 9.92 30.37 6.21
C GLY A 50 10.12 28.88 5.94
N SER A 51 11.38 28.42 5.99
CA SER A 51 11.74 26.99 5.92
C SER A 51 11.63 26.27 7.26
N ASP A 52 11.55 27.00 8.37
CA ASP A 52 11.64 26.44 9.72
C ASP A 52 10.26 26.07 10.28
N ILE A 53 10.26 25.06 11.14
CA ILE A 53 9.09 24.65 11.91
C ILE A 53 9.33 25.02 13.37
N GLN A 54 8.41 25.77 13.95
CA GLN A 54 8.36 26.07 15.38
C GLN A 54 7.27 25.22 16.04
N THR A 55 7.42 24.93 17.33
CA THR A 55 6.47 24.17 18.15
C THR A 55 5.92 25.04 19.26
N LEU A 56 4.63 24.94 19.56
CA LEU A 56 4.01 25.63 20.67
C LEU A 56 4.55 25.08 22.00
N ASP A 57 4.88 25.98 22.93
CA ASP A 57 5.11 25.64 24.33
C ASP A 57 3.79 25.73 25.12
N PRO A 58 3.26 24.62 25.66
CA PRO A 58 2.00 24.64 26.40
C PRO A 58 2.05 25.48 27.69
N ALA A 59 3.23 25.72 28.27
CA ALA A 59 3.38 26.46 29.51
C ALA A 59 3.33 27.98 29.27
N THR A 60 3.92 28.46 28.18
CA THR A 60 3.96 29.91 27.85
C THR A 60 2.89 30.32 26.84
N GLY A 61 2.41 29.38 26.02
CA GLY A 61 1.52 29.65 24.89
C GLY A 61 2.21 30.32 23.69
N GLU A 62 3.55 30.37 23.71
CA GLU A 62 4.38 30.93 22.63
C GLU A 62 5.02 29.83 21.78
N TYR A 63 5.43 30.18 20.57
CA TYR A 63 6.17 29.26 19.70
C TYR A 63 7.67 29.31 20.00
N ARG A 64 8.29 28.15 20.09
CA ARG A 64 9.74 27.98 20.22
C ARG A 64 10.31 27.15 19.08
N ALA A 65 11.63 27.19 18.92
CA ALA A 65 12.32 26.32 17.96
C ALA A 65 11.94 24.85 18.20
N LYS A 66 11.73 24.09 17.12
CA LYS A 66 11.39 22.67 17.21
C LYS A 66 12.48 21.94 17.97
N GLY A 67 12.09 21.35 19.09
CA GLY A 67 12.95 20.51 19.92
C GLY A 67 12.19 19.27 20.40
N GLY A 68 12.91 18.34 21.00
CA GLY A 68 12.36 17.12 21.57
C GLY A 68 13.40 16.43 22.42
N ASP A 69 12.97 15.51 23.27
CA ASP A 69 13.87 14.68 24.08
C ASP A 69 14.59 13.67 23.14
N PRO A 70 15.93 13.73 22.99
CA PRO A 70 16.66 12.85 22.08
C PRO A 70 16.48 11.36 22.40
N GLU A 71 16.29 11.02 23.69
CA GLU A 71 16.08 9.63 24.11
C GLU A 71 14.71 9.13 23.68
N ILE A 72 13.67 9.98 23.72
CA ILE A 72 12.35 9.64 23.18
C ILE A 72 12.45 9.39 21.67
N ALA A 73 13.15 10.25 20.92
CA ALA A 73 13.31 10.10 19.48
C ALA A 73 14.07 8.79 19.12
N LYS A 74 15.12 8.47 19.88
CA LYS A 74 15.91 7.25 19.71
C LYS A 74 15.08 6.00 20.02
N ALA A 75 14.32 6.01 21.11
CA ALA A 75 13.43 4.90 21.49
C ALA A 75 12.34 4.68 20.44
N ALA A 76 11.65 5.74 19.99
CA ALA A 76 10.63 5.66 18.95
C ALA A 76 11.20 5.08 17.64
N LYS A 77 12.39 5.53 17.21
CA LYS A 77 13.06 4.99 16.01
C LYS A 77 13.44 3.52 16.16
N ALA A 78 13.84 3.07 17.35
CA ALA A 78 14.18 1.67 17.60
C ALA A 78 12.93 0.78 17.61
N LEU A 79 11.86 1.23 18.26
CA LEU A 79 10.57 0.52 18.32
C LEU A 79 9.89 0.44 16.95
N GLY A 80 10.00 1.48 16.12
CA GLY A 80 9.46 1.51 14.76
C GLY A 80 10.12 0.52 13.79
N LYS A 81 11.20 -0.17 14.18
CA LYS A 81 11.81 -1.26 13.39
C LYS A 81 11.19 -2.63 13.67
N ILE A 82 10.33 -2.74 14.67
CA ILE A 82 9.67 -3.99 15.03
C ILE A 82 8.41 -4.08 14.16
N GLU A 83 8.40 -5.07 13.28
CA GLU A 83 7.31 -5.25 12.32
C GLU A 83 6.07 -5.87 12.98
N ASP A 84 6.26 -6.84 13.88
CA ASP A 84 5.15 -7.46 14.63
C ASP A 84 4.56 -6.47 15.66
N PRO A 85 3.28 -6.05 15.51
CA PRO A 85 2.62 -5.16 16.44
C PRO A 85 2.57 -5.69 17.88
N LYS A 86 2.47 -7.02 18.07
CA LYS A 86 2.41 -7.65 19.39
C LYS A 86 3.72 -7.46 20.15
N GLU A 87 4.83 -7.77 19.50
CA GLU A 87 6.16 -7.58 20.09
C GLU A 87 6.50 -6.09 20.25
N ARG A 88 6.03 -5.25 19.32
CA ARG A 88 6.24 -3.80 19.38
C ARG A 88 5.53 -3.18 20.59
N VAL A 89 4.26 -3.53 20.86
CA VAL A 89 3.51 -2.96 21.98
C VAL A 89 4.04 -3.45 23.33
N LYS A 90 4.42 -4.74 23.45
CA LYS A 90 5.10 -5.28 24.63
C LYS A 90 6.36 -4.50 24.94
N LYS A 91 7.24 -4.31 23.94
CA LYS A 91 8.49 -3.60 24.12
C LYS A 91 8.30 -2.12 24.39
N LEU A 92 7.29 -1.49 23.78
CA LEU A 92 6.95 -0.09 24.04
C LEU A 92 6.59 0.11 25.52
N VAL A 93 5.69 -0.71 26.07
CA VAL A 93 5.28 -0.63 27.48
C VAL A 93 6.41 -1.00 28.44
N ALA A 94 7.29 -1.92 28.04
CA ALA A 94 8.46 -2.31 28.84
C ALA A 94 9.65 -1.32 28.74
N THR A 95 9.58 -0.30 27.88
CA THR A 95 10.69 0.66 27.70
C THR A 95 10.84 1.52 28.96
N PRO A 96 12.03 1.57 29.60
CA PRO A 96 12.19 2.32 30.84
C PRO A 96 11.96 3.84 30.69
N GLY A 97 11.48 4.45 31.77
CA GLY A 97 11.32 5.90 31.88
C GLY A 97 10.15 6.45 31.06
N LYS A 98 10.23 7.75 30.72
CA LYS A 98 9.12 8.54 30.18
C LYS A 98 8.39 7.91 29.00
N VAL A 99 9.08 7.12 28.16
CA VAL A 99 8.50 6.48 26.98
C VAL A 99 7.51 5.39 27.38
N GLY A 100 7.94 4.40 28.16
CA GLY A 100 7.06 3.32 28.62
C GLY A 100 6.04 3.80 29.63
N ASP A 101 6.39 4.76 30.49
CA ASP A 101 5.46 5.36 31.46
C ASP A 101 4.29 6.05 30.74
N PHE A 102 4.59 6.86 29.72
CA PHE A 102 3.56 7.51 28.90
C PHE A 102 2.72 6.50 28.13
N ALA A 103 3.37 5.52 27.47
CA ALA A 103 2.68 4.50 26.71
C ALA A 103 1.73 3.68 27.59
N TRP A 104 2.19 3.25 28.77
CA TRP A 104 1.36 2.54 29.74
C TRP A 104 0.19 3.40 30.24
N ALA A 105 0.43 4.66 30.58
CA ALA A 105 -0.63 5.55 31.06
C ALA A 105 -1.76 5.73 30.03
N VAL A 106 -1.43 5.83 28.75
CA VAL A 106 -2.41 5.94 27.66
C VAL A 106 -3.11 4.62 27.38
N LEU A 107 -2.35 3.54 27.22
CA LEU A 107 -2.89 2.23 26.87
C LEU A 107 -3.76 1.68 27.98
N SER A 108 -3.28 1.66 29.24
CA SER A 108 -4.02 1.07 30.35
C SER A 108 -5.40 1.69 30.54
N ARG A 109 -5.51 3.03 30.46
CA ARG A 109 -6.80 3.73 30.52
C ARG A 109 -7.70 3.42 29.34
N SER A 110 -7.15 3.36 28.13
CA SER A 110 -7.91 3.02 26.92
C SER A 110 -8.47 1.60 26.99
N LEU A 111 -7.66 0.64 27.44
CA LEU A 111 -8.04 -0.77 27.62
C LEU A 111 -9.13 -0.93 28.70
N ALA A 112 -8.93 -0.30 29.86
CA ALA A 112 -9.90 -0.34 30.96
C ALA A 112 -11.22 0.35 30.60
N TYR A 113 -11.17 1.44 29.84
CA TYR A 113 -12.35 2.13 29.31
C TYR A 113 -13.10 1.21 28.32
N ALA A 114 -12.41 0.63 27.33
CA ALA A 114 -13.03 -0.30 26.38
C ALA A 114 -13.74 -1.47 27.08
N ALA A 115 -13.14 -2.04 28.14
CA ALA A 115 -13.76 -3.11 28.91
C ALA A 115 -15.02 -2.64 29.67
N ARG A 116 -15.02 -1.44 30.25
CA ARG A 116 -16.18 -0.88 30.98
C ARG A 116 -17.36 -0.55 30.07
N ARG A 117 -17.12 -0.30 28.79
CA ARG A 117 -18.19 -0.06 27.81
C ARG A 117 -18.92 -1.34 27.37
N ILE A 118 -18.53 -2.52 27.87
CA ILE A 118 -19.30 -3.77 27.70
C ILE A 118 -20.15 -4.01 28.96
N PRO A 119 -21.48 -4.24 28.84
CA PRO A 119 -22.26 -4.39 27.60
C PRO A 119 -22.89 -3.08 27.06
N GLU A 120 -22.57 -1.94 27.66
CA GLU A 120 -23.23 -0.64 27.38
C GLU A 120 -23.32 -0.27 25.89
N ILE A 121 -22.22 -0.36 25.15
CA ILE A 121 -22.16 0.02 23.72
C ILE A 121 -22.18 -1.19 22.78
N THR A 122 -21.78 -2.36 23.28
CA THR A 122 -21.84 -3.64 22.58
C THR A 122 -21.66 -4.78 23.55
N GLU A 123 -22.21 -5.93 23.22
CA GLU A 123 -22.02 -7.18 23.95
C GLU A 123 -20.74 -7.92 23.54
N SER A 124 -20.14 -7.55 22.40
CA SER A 124 -19.04 -8.28 21.75
C SER A 124 -17.68 -7.59 21.91
N ILE A 125 -16.73 -8.30 22.51
CA ILE A 125 -15.30 -7.93 22.58
C ILE A 125 -14.74 -7.65 21.18
N GLU A 126 -14.97 -8.57 20.25
CA GLU A 126 -14.46 -8.47 18.87
C GLU A 126 -15.00 -7.25 18.13
N SER A 127 -16.25 -6.85 18.40
CA SER A 127 -16.84 -5.68 17.75
C SER A 127 -16.09 -4.38 18.12
N LEU A 128 -15.61 -4.25 19.35
CA LEU A 128 -14.79 -3.10 19.76
C LEU A 128 -13.39 -3.15 19.13
N ASP A 129 -12.78 -4.32 19.07
CA ASP A 129 -11.49 -4.49 18.40
C ASP A 129 -11.59 -4.13 16.92
N ASN A 130 -12.59 -4.66 16.22
CA ASN A 130 -12.82 -4.40 14.81
C ASN A 130 -13.23 -2.94 14.55
N ALA A 131 -13.99 -2.30 15.44
CA ALA A 131 -14.29 -0.87 15.34
C ALA A 131 -13.01 -0.01 15.36
N MET A 132 -12.04 -0.35 16.21
CA MET A 132 -10.77 0.37 16.27
C MET A 132 -9.85 0.05 15.08
N LYS A 133 -9.78 -1.22 14.66
CA LYS A 133 -8.99 -1.63 13.51
C LYS A 133 -9.52 -1.03 12.20
N TRP A 134 -10.81 -1.19 11.93
CA TRP A 134 -11.42 -0.77 10.66
C TRP A 134 -11.74 0.72 10.63
N GLY A 135 -12.17 1.30 11.76
CA GLY A 135 -12.57 2.71 11.83
C GLY A 135 -11.40 3.67 12.05
N TYR A 136 -10.34 3.22 12.74
CA TYR A 136 -9.22 4.08 13.17
C TYR A 136 -7.84 3.55 12.77
N ALA A 137 -7.79 2.51 11.93
CA ALA A 137 -6.55 1.92 11.41
C ALA A 137 -5.57 1.45 12.50
N TRP A 138 -6.09 0.93 13.61
CA TRP A 138 -5.25 0.26 14.60
C TRP A 138 -4.75 -1.08 14.06
N ASP A 139 -3.49 -1.44 14.34
CA ASP A 139 -2.95 -2.76 13.99
C ASP A 139 -3.59 -3.88 14.82
N MET A 140 -4.00 -3.56 16.06
CA MET A 140 -4.64 -4.46 17.00
C MET A 140 -5.73 -3.70 17.73
N GLY A 141 -6.88 -4.33 17.96
CA GLY A 141 -7.91 -3.75 18.82
C GLY A 141 -7.49 -3.67 20.30
N PRO A 142 -8.27 -3.00 21.17
CA PRO A 142 -8.01 -2.96 22.61
C PRO A 142 -7.77 -4.34 23.23
N PHE A 143 -8.63 -5.33 23.01
CA PHE A 143 -8.52 -6.63 23.67
C PHE A 143 -7.41 -7.49 23.06
N GLU A 144 -7.19 -7.44 21.74
CA GLU A 144 -5.98 -8.00 21.11
C GLU A 144 -4.69 -7.38 21.67
N THR A 145 -4.66 -6.06 21.91
CA THR A 145 -3.54 -5.36 22.53
C THR A 145 -3.32 -5.81 23.97
N TRP A 146 -4.40 -6.00 24.72
CA TRP A 146 -4.34 -6.49 26.09
C TRP A 146 -3.80 -7.93 26.14
N ASP A 147 -4.27 -8.82 25.26
CA ASP A 147 -3.72 -10.17 25.14
C ASP A 147 -2.24 -10.16 24.75
N ALA A 148 -1.84 -9.24 23.86
CA ALA A 148 -0.43 -9.06 23.53
C ALA A 148 0.40 -8.62 24.75
N LEU A 149 -0.12 -7.79 25.65
CA LEU A 149 0.60 -7.37 26.87
C LEU A 149 0.63 -8.45 27.97
N GLY A 150 -0.17 -9.51 27.83
CA GLY A 150 -0.40 -10.53 28.86
C GLY A 150 -1.57 -10.13 29.75
N PHE A 151 -2.65 -10.92 29.71
CA PHE A 151 -3.92 -10.59 30.37
C PHE A 151 -3.76 -10.44 31.89
N ALA A 152 -3.20 -11.47 32.55
CA ALA A 152 -3.09 -11.51 34.00
C ALA A 152 -2.16 -10.40 34.53
N GLU A 153 -0.99 -10.23 33.90
CA GLU A 153 0.00 -9.21 34.24
C GLU A 153 -0.56 -7.80 34.08
N THR A 154 -1.33 -7.59 33.00
CA THR A 154 -1.95 -6.28 32.71
C THR A 154 -3.07 -5.97 33.71
N VAL A 155 -3.92 -6.94 34.06
CA VAL A 155 -4.96 -6.78 35.11
C VAL A 155 -4.31 -6.43 36.45
N ASP A 156 -3.30 -7.19 36.86
CA ASP A 156 -2.64 -7.02 38.16
C ASP A 156 -1.93 -5.65 38.23
N ARG A 157 -1.30 -5.21 37.14
CA ARG A 157 -0.69 -3.86 37.04
C ARG A 157 -1.72 -2.74 37.06
N MET A 158 -2.83 -2.85 36.31
CA MET A 158 -3.91 -1.86 36.33
C MET A 158 -4.50 -1.68 37.73
N LYS A 159 -4.74 -2.77 38.44
CA LYS A 159 -5.24 -2.73 39.83
C LYS A 159 -4.25 -2.08 40.78
N LYS A 160 -2.96 -2.41 40.65
CA LYS A 160 -1.88 -1.76 41.43
C LYS A 160 -1.84 -0.25 41.19
N ASP A 161 -2.11 0.18 39.97
CA ASP A 161 -2.15 1.59 39.58
C ASP A 161 -3.49 2.27 39.90
N GLY A 162 -4.43 1.57 40.55
CA GLY A 162 -5.73 2.11 40.95
C GLY A 162 -6.73 2.30 39.80
N ILE A 163 -6.52 1.63 38.67
CA ILE A 163 -7.42 1.69 37.52
C ILE A 163 -8.59 0.71 37.74
N ALA A 164 -9.81 1.24 37.75
CA ALA A 164 -11.02 0.45 37.92
C ALA A 164 -11.29 -0.43 36.68
N LEU A 165 -11.58 -1.71 36.92
CA LEU A 165 -11.94 -2.69 35.91
C LEU A 165 -13.37 -3.20 36.16
N PRO A 166 -14.11 -3.59 35.12
CA PRO A 166 -15.46 -4.12 35.29
C PRO A 166 -15.41 -5.52 35.90
N ALA A 167 -16.44 -5.89 36.66
CA ALA A 167 -16.48 -7.15 37.41
C ALA A 167 -16.33 -8.41 36.54
N TRP A 168 -16.66 -8.35 35.25
CA TRP A 168 -16.50 -9.49 34.34
C TRP A 168 -15.02 -9.80 34.02
N VAL A 169 -14.13 -8.80 34.08
CA VAL A 169 -12.67 -9.01 33.95
C VAL A 169 -12.12 -9.71 35.19
N ASP A 170 -12.66 -9.41 36.38
CA ASP A 170 -12.30 -10.14 37.61
C ASP A 170 -12.73 -11.60 37.55
N LYS A 171 -13.91 -11.88 36.97
CA LYS A 171 -14.36 -13.26 36.72
C LYS A 171 -13.43 -14.00 35.76
N MET A 172 -12.97 -13.37 34.69
CA MET A 172 -11.95 -13.94 33.79
C MET A 172 -10.66 -14.27 34.53
N ARG A 173 -10.17 -13.34 35.35
CA ARG A 173 -8.95 -13.53 36.15
C ARG A 173 -9.10 -14.71 37.13
N ALA A 174 -10.26 -14.84 37.76
CA ALA A 174 -10.58 -15.95 38.66
C ALA A 174 -10.73 -17.31 37.93
N ALA A 175 -11.20 -17.28 36.68
CA ALA A 175 -11.28 -18.45 35.81
C ALA A 175 -9.92 -18.88 35.21
N ASN A 176 -8.82 -18.20 35.55
CA ASN A 176 -7.49 -18.42 34.97
C ASN A 176 -7.47 -18.35 33.43
N ALA A 177 -8.29 -17.49 32.84
CA ALA A 177 -8.23 -17.23 31.40
C ALA A 177 -6.86 -16.64 31.04
N SER A 178 -6.27 -17.10 29.92
CA SER A 178 -5.00 -16.59 29.41
C SER A 178 -5.13 -15.27 28.66
N GLY A 179 -6.36 -14.91 28.26
CA GLY A 179 -6.68 -13.76 27.43
C GLY A 179 -8.15 -13.71 27.04
N PHE A 180 -8.51 -12.73 26.22
CA PHE A 180 -9.86 -12.58 25.65
C PHE A 180 -10.07 -13.52 24.46
N TYR A 181 -9.00 -13.89 23.73
CA TYR A 181 -9.04 -14.80 22.59
C TYR A 181 -8.32 -16.13 22.89
N ALA A 182 -8.92 -17.25 22.47
CA ALA A 182 -8.36 -18.60 22.58
C ALA A 182 -8.69 -19.42 21.32
N ASP A 183 -7.77 -19.48 20.37
CA ASP A 183 -7.94 -20.11 19.05
C ASP A 183 -9.21 -19.60 18.32
N SER A 184 -10.16 -20.50 18.06
CA SER A 184 -11.47 -20.21 17.45
C SER A 184 -12.53 -19.81 18.46
N ARG A 185 -12.14 -19.43 19.68
CA ARG A 185 -13.04 -19.00 20.75
C ARG A 185 -12.69 -17.61 21.25
N ILE A 186 -13.69 -16.92 21.76
CA ILE A 186 -13.60 -15.60 22.36
C ILE A 186 -14.33 -15.61 23.70
N TRP A 187 -13.82 -14.90 24.69
CA TRP A 187 -14.52 -14.76 25.96
C TRP A 187 -15.85 -14.04 25.75
N ASP A 188 -16.92 -14.59 26.33
CA ASP A 188 -18.24 -13.97 26.36
C ASP A 188 -18.48 -13.41 27.77
N PRO A 189 -18.45 -12.06 27.95
CA PRO A 189 -18.64 -11.43 29.25
C PRO A 189 -19.99 -11.74 29.92
N GLN A 190 -21.03 -11.98 29.12
CA GLN A 190 -22.38 -12.30 29.59
C GLN A 190 -22.45 -13.75 30.08
N ARG A 191 -21.83 -14.68 29.36
CA ARG A 191 -21.75 -16.11 29.71
C ARG A 191 -20.76 -16.39 30.83
N GLY A 192 -19.71 -15.56 30.94
CA GLY A 192 -18.59 -15.79 31.85
C GLY A 192 -17.75 -17.02 31.47
N ASP A 193 -17.69 -17.35 30.18
CA ASP A 193 -16.90 -18.45 29.62
C ASP A 193 -16.64 -18.23 28.11
N PHE A 194 -15.70 -18.95 27.51
CA PHE A 194 -15.33 -18.84 26.10
C PHE A 194 -16.42 -19.38 25.15
N ALA A 195 -16.97 -18.55 24.28
CA ALA A 195 -17.88 -18.97 23.22
C ALA A 195 -17.14 -19.19 21.88
N PRO A 196 -17.67 -20.02 20.96
CA PRO A 196 -17.16 -20.07 19.60
C PRO A 196 -17.17 -18.68 18.96
N ARG A 197 -16.04 -18.28 18.39
CA ARG A 197 -15.91 -17.05 17.61
C ARG A 197 -16.47 -17.32 16.22
N ALA A 198 -17.42 -16.50 15.77
CA ALA A 198 -17.93 -16.57 14.41
C ALA A 198 -16.83 -16.08 13.45
N THR A 199 -16.22 -17.00 12.71
CA THR A 199 -15.27 -16.66 11.65
C THR A 199 -15.93 -16.84 10.29
N ASP A 200 -15.70 -15.90 9.38
CA ASP A 200 -16.07 -16.11 7.99
C ASP A 200 -15.09 -17.11 7.37
N PRO A 201 -15.54 -18.25 6.82
CA PRO A 201 -14.63 -19.24 6.22
C PRO A 201 -13.85 -18.72 5.01
N ARG A 202 -14.20 -17.53 4.49
CA ARG A 202 -13.48 -16.83 3.42
C ARG A 202 -12.34 -15.95 3.94
N GLU A 203 -12.29 -15.65 5.24
CA GLU A 203 -11.20 -14.91 5.88
C GLU A 203 -9.99 -15.83 6.09
N VAL A 204 -9.38 -16.21 4.97
CA VAL A 204 -8.24 -17.13 4.96
C VAL A 204 -6.92 -16.35 4.90
N THR A 205 -5.95 -16.81 5.69
CA THR A 205 -4.57 -16.36 5.57
C THR A 205 -3.77 -17.35 4.73
N ILE A 206 -2.60 -16.93 4.26
CA ILE A 206 -1.71 -17.83 3.54
C ILE A 206 -1.26 -19.01 4.40
N ASP A 207 -1.10 -18.81 5.71
CA ASP A 207 -0.68 -19.87 6.63
C ASP A 207 -1.75 -20.95 6.76
N ILE A 208 -3.03 -20.59 6.58
CA ILE A 208 -4.14 -21.55 6.51
C ILE A 208 -4.15 -22.28 5.15
N LEU A 209 -3.84 -21.58 4.06
CA LEU A 209 -3.96 -22.14 2.71
C LEU A 209 -2.75 -22.98 2.27
N ARG A 210 -1.54 -22.65 2.73
CA ARG A 210 -0.29 -23.32 2.35
C ARG A 210 -0.38 -24.83 2.55
N LYS A 211 0.07 -25.58 1.55
CA LYS A 211 0.23 -27.03 1.60
C LYS A 211 1.69 -27.40 1.79
N GLY A 212 1.93 -28.39 2.64
CA GLY A 212 3.27 -28.85 2.99
C GLY A 212 4.02 -27.91 3.93
N ASN A 213 5.23 -28.34 4.31
CA ASN A 213 6.07 -27.62 5.29
C ASN A 213 7.10 -26.70 4.63
N ALA A 214 7.11 -26.59 3.29
CA ALA A 214 8.09 -25.82 2.53
C ALA A 214 7.49 -25.27 1.23
N PRO A 215 7.98 -24.11 0.74
CA PRO A 215 7.54 -23.56 -0.54
C PRO A 215 7.96 -24.45 -1.71
N VAL A 216 7.18 -24.40 -2.79
CA VAL A 216 7.46 -25.07 -4.07
C VAL A 216 8.72 -24.47 -4.72
N LEU A 217 8.87 -23.14 -4.64
CA LEU A 217 10.05 -22.41 -5.09
C LEU A 217 10.43 -21.33 -4.07
N LYS A 218 11.73 -21.07 -3.90
CA LYS A 218 12.25 -20.06 -2.99
C LYS A 218 13.58 -19.50 -3.45
N ASN A 219 13.73 -18.18 -3.34
CA ASN A 219 15.03 -17.50 -3.41
C ASN A 219 15.08 -16.41 -2.32
N ALA A 220 16.01 -15.45 -2.41
CA ALA A 220 16.12 -14.38 -1.43
C ALA A 220 14.93 -13.40 -1.49
N GLY A 221 14.45 -13.07 -2.69
CA GLY A 221 13.42 -12.04 -2.92
C GLY A 221 11.98 -12.52 -2.80
N ALA A 222 11.69 -13.81 -3.03
CA ALA A 222 10.31 -14.30 -3.10
C ALA A 222 10.18 -15.82 -2.83
N GLU A 223 8.93 -16.26 -2.65
CA GLU A 223 8.52 -17.65 -2.44
C GLU A 223 7.23 -17.96 -3.20
N ALA A 224 7.14 -19.16 -3.76
CA ALA A 224 5.92 -19.69 -4.37
C ALA A 224 5.44 -20.92 -3.59
N TRP A 225 4.17 -20.92 -3.20
CA TRP A 225 3.55 -21.94 -2.35
C TRP A 225 2.39 -22.61 -3.06
N ASP A 226 2.25 -23.92 -2.92
CA ASP A 226 0.98 -24.58 -3.22
C ASP A 226 -0.04 -24.15 -2.16
N ILE A 227 -1.14 -23.55 -2.61
CA ILE A 227 -2.23 -23.08 -1.73
C ILE A 227 -3.50 -23.93 -1.86
N GLY A 228 -3.38 -25.13 -2.44
CA GLY A 228 -4.46 -26.07 -2.70
C GLY A 228 -5.25 -25.76 -3.97
N ASP A 229 -6.11 -26.71 -4.37
CA ASP A 229 -6.99 -26.65 -5.55
C ASP A 229 -6.24 -26.44 -6.87
N GLY A 230 -4.96 -26.84 -6.91
CA GLY A 230 -4.08 -26.65 -8.07
C GLY A 230 -3.67 -25.19 -8.29
N VAL A 231 -3.68 -24.34 -7.27
CA VAL A 231 -3.26 -22.93 -7.39
C VAL A 231 -1.89 -22.71 -6.77
N LEU A 232 -0.99 -22.06 -7.51
CA LEU A 232 0.32 -21.61 -7.02
C LEU A 232 0.22 -20.16 -6.54
N GLY A 233 0.57 -19.88 -5.29
CA GLY A 233 0.62 -18.52 -4.73
C GLY A 233 2.04 -17.98 -4.65
N LEU A 234 2.33 -16.90 -5.38
CA LEU A 234 3.61 -16.18 -5.35
C LEU A 234 3.54 -14.99 -4.38
N THR A 235 4.49 -14.91 -3.44
CA THR A 235 4.66 -13.79 -2.50
C THR A 235 6.10 -13.29 -2.46
N PHE A 236 6.27 -11.99 -2.30
CA PHE A 236 7.57 -11.33 -2.17
C PHE A 236 7.98 -11.26 -0.71
N LYS A 237 9.29 -11.11 -0.49
CA LYS A 237 9.95 -11.02 0.83
C LYS A 237 10.82 -9.78 0.97
N THR A 238 10.95 -9.03 -0.11
CA THR A 238 11.68 -7.77 -0.12
C THR A 238 10.96 -6.74 0.73
N LYS A 239 11.70 -5.76 1.25
CA LYS A 239 11.11 -4.66 2.02
C LYS A 239 10.07 -3.92 1.15
N ALA A 240 8.88 -3.71 1.72
CA ALA A 240 7.73 -3.10 1.04
C ALA A 240 7.34 -3.81 -0.27
N ASN A 241 7.70 -5.10 -0.41
CA ASN A 241 7.47 -5.90 -1.59
C ASN A 241 8.03 -5.25 -2.87
N SER A 242 9.17 -4.55 -2.75
CA SER A 242 9.86 -3.93 -3.89
C SER A 242 10.42 -4.97 -4.86
N ILE A 243 10.46 -4.64 -6.14
CA ILE A 243 10.92 -5.54 -7.20
C ILE A 243 12.44 -5.38 -7.37
N ASP A 244 13.16 -6.48 -7.14
CA ASP A 244 14.58 -6.65 -7.41
C ASP A 244 14.83 -7.83 -8.36
N ALA A 245 16.11 -8.14 -8.62
CA ALA A 245 16.49 -9.21 -9.53
C ALA A 245 15.98 -10.60 -9.08
N ASP A 246 15.93 -10.87 -7.78
CA ASP A 246 15.42 -12.13 -7.25
C ASP A 246 13.90 -12.23 -7.42
N VAL A 247 13.16 -11.14 -7.18
CA VAL A 247 11.72 -11.09 -7.45
C VAL A 247 11.43 -11.30 -8.94
N ILE A 248 12.16 -10.62 -9.83
CA ILE A 248 12.01 -10.77 -11.29
C ILE A 248 12.22 -12.24 -11.70
N LYS A 249 13.29 -12.86 -11.21
CA LYS A 249 13.58 -14.27 -11.48
C LYS A 249 12.48 -15.19 -10.94
N MET A 250 11.97 -14.92 -9.74
CA MET A 250 10.92 -15.75 -9.15
C MET A 250 9.60 -15.63 -9.90
N ILE A 251 9.21 -14.46 -10.41
CA ILE A 251 8.01 -14.31 -11.25
C ILE A 251 8.11 -15.22 -12.47
N HIS A 252 9.26 -15.21 -13.15
CA HIS A 252 9.52 -16.07 -14.29
C HIS A 252 9.40 -17.56 -13.93
N ASP A 253 10.12 -17.99 -12.89
CA ASP A 253 10.18 -19.40 -12.48
C ASP A 253 8.83 -19.90 -11.94
N ALA A 254 8.12 -19.07 -11.18
CA ALA A 254 6.78 -19.39 -10.68
C ALA A 254 5.77 -19.52 -11.82
N THR A 255 5.84 -18.66 -12.84
CA THR A 255 4.98 -18.77 -14.02
C THR A 255 5.25 -20.09 -14.75
N ALA A 256 6.52 -20.42 -15.02
CA ALA A 256 6.90 -21.67 -15.67
C ALA A 256 6.46 -22.91 -14.85
N ARG A 257 6.58 -22.83 -13.53
CA ARG A 257 6.13 -23.89 -12.61
C ARG A 257 4.61 -24.03 -12.61
N ALA A 258 3.89 -22.92 -12.66
CA ALA A 258 2.43 -22.92 -12.70
C ALA A 258 1.90 -23.60 -13.96
N GLU A 259 2.51 -23.35 -15.12
CA GLU A 259 2.14 -23.98 -16.40
C GLU A 259 2.36 -25.50 -16.42
N GLN A 260 3.30 -26.01 -15.61
CA GLN A 260 3.64 -27.44 -15.55
C GLN A 260 2.78 -28.21 -14.55
N ASP A 261 2.65 -27.68 -13.34
CA ASP A 261 2.18 -28.46 -12.19
C ASP A 261 0.87 -27.94 -11.59
N PHE A 262 0.39 -26.78 -12.03
CA PHE A 262 -0.78 -26.09 -11.46
C PHE A 262 -1.79 -25.74 -12.56
N ARG A 263 -2.99 -25.36 -12.15
CA ARG A 263 -4.05 -24.89 -13.06
C ARG A 263 -4.16 -23.38 -13.11
N ALA A 264 -3.54 -22.67 -12.17
CA ALA A 264 -3.53 -21.21 -12.09
C ALA A 264 -2.41 -20.72 -11.17
N MET A 265 -2.03 -19.45 -11.30
CA MET A 265 -1.15 -18.75 -10.37
C MET A 265 -1.87 -17.53 -9.80
N ILE A 266 -1.60 -17.21 -8.53
CA ILE A 266 -1.95 -15.91 -7.95
C ILE A 266 -0.69 -15.19 -7.49
N ILE A 267 -0.70 -13.87 -7.58
CA ILE A 267 0.30 -13.00 -6.99
C ILE A 267 -0.35 -12.30 -5.82
N TRP A 268 0.18 -12.58 -4.63
CA TRP A 268 -0.34 -12.04 -3.39
C TRP A 268 0.83 -11.77 -2.46
N ASN A 269 0.83 -10.60 -1.83
CA ASN A 269 1.88 -10.18 -0.93
C ASN A 269 1.35 -9.92 0.48
N GLN A 270 2.22 -10.03 1.48
CA GLN A 270 1.96 -9.66 2.87
C GLN A 270 2.62 -8.33 3.24
N GLY A 271 2.22 -7.78 4.38
CA GLY A 271 2.77 -6.54 4.92
C GLY A 271 1.90 -5.34 4.60
N GLU A 272 2.48 -4.14 4.70
CA GLU A 272 1.75 -2.89 4.59
C GLU A 272 1.27 -2.60 3.15
N PHE A 273 2.08 -2.93 2.15
CA PHE A 273 1.86 -2.56 0.75
C PHE A 273 1.86 -3.79 -0.15
N PHE A 274 1.04 -3.80 -1.20
CA PHE A 274 1.14 -4.85 -2.21
C PHE A 274 2.51 -4.84 -2.90
N CYS A 275 2.92 -3.69 -3.45
CA CYS A 275 4.22 -3.52 -4.09
C CYS A 275 4.45 -2.03 -4.39
N VAL A 276 5.56 -1.48 -3.89
CA VAL A 276 5.93 -0.06 -4.09
C VAL A 276 6.76 0.19 -5.36
N GLY A 277 6.91 -0.82 -6.22
CA GLY A 277 7.64 -0.73 -7.47
C GLY A 277 9.10 -1.20 -7.38
N ALA A 278 9.91 -0.81 -8.35
CA ALA A 278 11.31 -1.20 -8.43
C ALA A 278 12.14 -0.66 -7.25
N ASN A 279 13.20 -1.38 -6.88
CA ASN A 279 14.16 -0.90 -5.90
C ASN A 279 14.94 0.33 -6.43
N LEU A 280 14.43 1.53 -6.14
CA LEU A 280 14.96 2.79 -6.64
C LEU A 280 16.42 3.04 -6.22
N PHE A 281 16.82 2.55 -5.04
CA PHE A 281 18.21 2.65 -4.59
C PHE A 281 19.13 1.82 -5.50
N ALA A 282 18.76 0.60 -5.86
CA ALA A 282 19.53 -0.24 -6.77
C ALA A 282 19.66 0.42 -8.16
N VAL A 283 18.57 0.99 -8.68
CA VAL A 283 18.58 1.73 -9.96
C VAL A 283 19.54 2.92 -9.92
N LEU A 284 19.44 3.76 -8.88
CA LEU A 284 20.30 4.93 -8.72
C LEU A 284 21.78 4.55 -8.61
N MET A 285 22.09 3.51 -7.83
CA MET A 285 23.47 3.04 -7.65
C MET A 285 24.05 2.50 -8.96
N ALA A 286 23.30 1.67 -9.69
CA ALA A 286 23.74 1.14 -10.98
C ALA A 286 23.93 2.25 -12.02
N ALA A 287 23.03 3.24 -12.06
CA ALA A 287 23.15 4.41 -12.94
C ALA A 287 24.38 5.27 -12.61
N GLY A 288 24.62 5.55 -11.32
CA GLY A 288 25.79 6.31 -10.87
C GLY A 288 27.12 5.59 -11.16
N GLN A 289 27.12 4.26 -11.12
CA GLN A 289 28.27 3.42 -11.48
C GLN A 289 28.36 3.10 -12.98
N LYS A 290 27.45 3.64 -13.80
CA LYS A 290 27.38 3.42 -15.25
C LYS A 290 27.26 1.94 -15.65
N GLN A 291 26.58 1.14 -14.84
CA GLN A 291 26.30 -0.28 -15.10
C GLN A 291 25.14 -0.43 -16.09
N TRP A 292 25.28 0.13 -17.29
CA TRP A 292 24.19 0.24 -18.28
C TRP A 292 23.70 -1.12 -18.76
N ASP A 293 24.59 -2.09 -18.96
CA ASP A 293 24.21 -3.43 -19.39
C ASP A 293 23.41 -4.15 -18.29
N GLY A 294 23.85 -4.03 -17.03
CA GLY A 294 23.11 -4.57 -15.89
C GLY A 294 21.73 -3.96 -15.73
N LEU A 295 21.61 -2.64 -15.89
CA LEU A 295 20.31 -1.95 -15.88
C LEU A 295 19.43 -2.43 -17.05
N ARG A 296 19.98 -2.52 -18.25
CA ARG A 296 19.26 -3.00 -19.44
C ARG A 296 18.72 -4.42 -19.22
N GLU A 297 19.55 -5.33 -18.72
CA GLU A 297 19.14 -6.72 -18.48
C GLU A 297 18.10 -6.84 -17.36
N MET A 298 18.20 -6.03 -16.31
CA MET A 298 17.17 -5.97 -15.26
C MET A 298 15.84 -5.47 -15.82
N ILE A 299 15.83 -4.38 -16.60
CA ILE A 299 14.60 -3.83 -17.21
C ILE A 299 13.98 -4.85 -18.16
N LYS A 300 14.79 -5.41 -19.07
CA LYS A 300 14.38 -6.45 -20.01
C LYS A 300 13.83 -7.69 -19.29
N GLY A 301 14.52 -8.13 -18.24
CA GLY A 301 14.10 -9.26 -17.42
C GLY A 301 12.74 -9.02 -16.78
N TYR A 302 12.49 -7.80 -16.29
CA TYR A 302 11.18 -7.47 -15.72
C TYR A 302 10.08 -7.36 -16.77
N GLN A 303 10.33 -6.70 -17.91
CA GLN A 303 9.40 -6.68 -19.04
C GLN A 303 9.04 -8.10 -19.49
N TYR A 304 10.03 -8.99 -19.60
CA TYR A 304 9.83 -10.38 -19.98
C TYR A 304 9.03 -11.16 -18.93
N ALA A 305 9.32 -10.97 -17.63
CA ALA A 305 8.56 -11.59 -16.56
C ALA A 305 7.08 -11.15 -16.60
N THR A 306 6.82 -9.85 -16.80
CA THR A 306 5.46 -9.31 -16.94
C THR A 306 4.73 -9.88 -18.16
N GLN A 307 5.38 -9.95 -19.33
CA GLN A 307 4.77 -10.54 -20.52
C GLN A 307 4.58 -12.06 -20.41
N ARG A 308 5.50 -12.76 -19.74
CA ARG A 308 5.37 -14.20 -19.54
C ARG A 308 4.12 -14.56 -18.75
N MET A 309 3.75 -13.76 -17.74
CA MET A 309 2.49 -13.95 -17.03
C MET A 309 1.29 -13.78 -17.95
N LYS A 310 1.26 -12.71 -18.74
CA LYS A 310 0.17 -12.40 -19.69
C LYS A 310 -0.05 -13.49 -20.73
N TYR A 311 1.01 -14.19 -21.14
CA TYR A 311 0.96 -15.25 -22.15
C TYR A 311 1.08 -16.67 -21.57
N ALA A 312 0.98 -16.82 -20.25
CA ALA A 312 1.04 -18.12 -19.62
C ALA A 312 -0.14 -19.01 -20.05
N THR A 313 0.09 -20.32 -20.15
CA THR A 313 -0.98 -21.28 -20.51
C THR A 313 -2.00 -21.50 -19.38
N VAL A 314 -1.74 -20.95 -18.19
CA VAL A 314 -2.63 -20.93 -17.03
C VAL A 314 -2.90 -19.49 -16.61
N PRO A 315 -4.08 -19.17 -16.06
CA PRO A 315 -4.40 -17.80 -15.67
C PRO A 315 -3.57 -17.35 -14.47
N VAL A 316 -3.11 -16.10 -14.53
CA VAL A 316 -2.42 -15.39 -13.46
C VAL A 316 -3.32 -14.28 -12.92
N VAL A 317 -3.59 -14.29 -11.61
CA VAL A 317 -4.43 -13.28 -10.95
C VAL A 317 -3.64 -12.51 -9.89
N ALA A 318 -3.62 -11.18 -9.98
CA ALA A 318 -2.98 -10.32 -8.98
C ALA A 318 -3.99 -9.85 -7.90
N ALA A 319 -3.53 -9.73 -6.66
CA ALA A 319 -4.31 -9.30 -5.51
C ALA A 319 -3.78 -7.98 -4.89
N PRO A 320 -3.87 -6.83 -5.61
CA PRO A 320 -3.32 -5.57 -5.14
C PRO A 320 -4.14 -4.98 -3.98
N TYR A 321 -3.45 -4.24 -3.12
CA TYR A 321 -4.01 -3.60 -1.93
C TYR A 321 -3.08 -2.49 -1.47
N ASN A 322 -3.63 -1.53 -0.74
CA ASN A 322 -2.91 -0.35 -0.25
C ASN A 322 -2.01 0.21 -1.38
N MET A 323 -0.75 0.57 -1.13
CA MET A 323 0.14 1.05 -2.20
C MET A 323 0.48 -0.05 -3.22
N THR A 324 0.07 0.18 -4.47
CA THR A 324 0.38 -0.60 -5.67
C THR A 324 0.94 0.35 -6.73
N LEU A 325 2.24 0.64 -6.65
CA LEU A 325 2.83 1.78 -7.35
C LEU A 325 3.92 1.35 -8.33
N GLY A 326 4.01 2.09 -9.44
CA GLY A 326 5.01 1.88 -10.50
C GLY A 326 5.06 0.41 -10.93
N GLY A 327 6.25 -0.20 -10.87
CA GLY A 327 6.45 -1.64 -11.11
C GLY A 327 5.41 -2.58 -10.50
N GLY A 328 4.88 -2.30 -9.30
CA GLY A 328 3.84 -3.13 -8.70
C GLY A 328 2.50 -3.08 -9.45
N LEU A 329 2.16 -1.93 -10.02
CA LEU A 329 1.02 -1.79 -10.91
C LEU A 329 1.31 -2.37 -12.30
N GLU A 330 2.53 -2.24 -12.81
CA GLU A 330 2.94 -2.89 -14.07
C GLU A 330 2.76 -4.41 -14.01
N LEU A 331 3.06 -5.01 -12.85
CA LEU A 331 2.81 -6.42 -12.56
C LEU A 331 1.31 -6.78 -12.68
N CYS A 332 0.44 -5.94 -12.10
CA CYS A 332 -1.00 -6.14 -12.17
C CYS A 332 -1.53 -5.99 -13.61
N MET A 333 -0.92 -5.14 -14.43
CA MET A 333 -1.27 -4.98 -15.84
C MET A 333 -0.84 -6.19 -16.69
N GLY A 334 0.19 -6.92 -16.28
CA GLY A 334 0.60 -8.19 -16.88
C GLY A 334 -0.20 -9.40 -16.42
N ALA A 335 -1.08 -9.25 -15.43
CA ALA A 335 -1.98 -10.32 -14.99
C ALA A 335 -3.24 -10.40 -15.88
N ASP A 336 -3.81 -11.59 -15.99
CA ASP A 336 -5.05 -11.82 -16.75
C ASP A 336 -6.24 -11.16 -16.06
N ALA A 337 -6.21 -11.17 -14.73
CA ALA A 337 -7.20 -10.57 -13.89
C ALA A 337 -6.60 -9.95 -12.63
N VAL A 338 -7.34 -8.99 -12.09
CA VAL A 338 -7.08 -8.38 -10.80
C VAL A 338 -8.25 -8.61 -9.85
N GLN A 339 -7.94 -8.88 -8.59
CA GLN A 339 -8.88 -8.83 -7.46
C GLN A 339 -8.36 -7.80 -6.45
N ALA A 340 -8.67 -6.52 -6.67
CA ALA A 340 -8.13 -5.41 -5.90
C ALA A 340 -8.88 -5.21 -4.58
N ALA A 341 -8.20 -4.80 -3.51
CA ALA A 341 -8.88 -4.32 -2.31
C ALA A 341 -9.52 -2.95 -2.60
N ALA A 342 -10.68 -2.64 -2.01
CA ALA A 342 -11.42 -1.40 -2.30
C ALA A 342 -10.56 -0.14 -2.13
N GLU A 343 -9.69 -0.12 -1.13
CA GLU A 343 -8.78 0.94 -0.75
C GLU A 343 -7.44 0.95 -1.52
N THR A 344 -7.30 0.15 -2.59
CA THR A 344 -6.06 0.08 -3.36
C THR A 344 -5.68 1.45 -3.92
N TYR A 345 -4.50 1.92 -3.53
CA TYR A 345 -3.88 3.16 -3.98
C TYR A 345 -2.88 2.86 -5.10
N SER A 346 -3.29 3.10 -6.35
CA SER A 346 -2.57 2.60 -7.54
C SER A 346 -2.20 3.69 -8.54
N GLY A 347 -0.97 3.67 -9.05
CA GLY A 347 -0.54 4.61 -10.08
C GLY A 347 0.88 4.35 -10.61
N LEU A 348 1.12 4.80 -11.84
CA LEU A 348 2.43 4.80 -12.50
C LEU A 348 3.14 6.12 -12.14
N VAL A 349 4.01 6.08 -11.15
CA VAL A 349 4.58 7.26 -10.46
C VAL A 349 6.01 7.59 -10.86
N GLU A 350 6.57 6.88 -11.84
CA GLU A 350 7.97 6.92 -12.26
C GLU A 350 8.41 8.33 -12.70
N VAL A 351 7.52 9.12 -13.30
CA VAL A 351 7.82 10.50 -13.70
C VAL A 351 8.20 11.39 -12.51
N GLY A 352 7.69 11.08 -11.31
CA GLY A 352 8.02 11.75 -10.06
C GLY A 352 9.46 11.52 -9.60
N VAL A 353 10.10 10.44 -10.07
CA VAL A 353 11.53 10.13 -9.81
C VAL A 353 12.40 10.34 -11.04
N GLY A 354 11.87 10.96 -12.09
CA GLY A 354 12.62 11.31 -13.30
C GLY A 354 12.66 10.22 -14.38
N LEU A 355 11.76 9.23 -14.31
CA LEU A 355 11.74 8.07 -15.20
C LEU A 355 10.37 7.95 -15.89
N ILE A 356 10.22 6.95 -16.75
CA ILE A 356 8.91 6.46 -17.22
C ILE A 356 8.69 5.03 -16.66
N PRO A 357 7.49 4.46 -16.71
CA PRO A 357 7.29 3.04 -16.45
C PRO A 357 8.14 2.19 -17.39
N GLY A 358 8.85 1.20 -16.87
CA GLY A 358 9.85 0.41 -17.60
C GLY A 358 9.67 -1.10 -17.50
N GLY A 359 8.70 -1.58 -16.72
CA GLY A 359 8.37 -2.98 -16.49
C GLY A 359 7.22 -3.48 -17.38
N ALA A 360 7.11 -2.96 -18.60
CA ALA A 360 5.99 -3.13 -19.53
C ALA A 360 4.71 -2.36 -19.16
N GLY A 361 4.76 -1.41 -18.24
CA GLY A 361 3.61 -0.60 -17.82
C GLY A 361 3.10 0.35 -18.90
N THR A 362 4.00 1.01 -19.62
CA THR A 362 3.63 1.93 -20.70
C THR A 362 2.94 1.15 -21.82
N MET A 363 3.52 0.00 -22.18
CA MET A 363 2.97 -0.91 -23.18
C MET A 363 1.61 -1.48 -22.76
N ASN A 364 1.55 -2.17 -21.62
CA ASN A 364 0.33 -2.87 -21.19
C ASN A 364 -0.83 -1.90 -20.93
N MET A 365 -0.57 -0.69 -20.42
CA MET A 365 -1.62 0.31 -20.25
C MET A 365 -2.22 0.72 -21.60
N LEU A 366 -1.40 0.95 -22.63
CA LEU A 366 -1.86 1.26 -23.97
C LEU A 366 -2.63 0.08 -24.58
N TRP A 367 -2.10 -1.14 -24.50
CA TRP A 367 -2.75 -2.33 -25.04
C TRP A 367 -4.11 -2.60 -24.39
N ARG A 368 -4.22 -2.45 -23.07
CA ARG A 368 -5.51 -2.56 -22.35
C ARG A 368 -6.51 -1.52 -22.81
N SER A 369 -6.06 -0.28 -23.08
CA SER A 369 -6.97 0.75 -23.61
C SER A 369 -7.54 0.41 -24.99
N LEU A 370 -6.84 -0.43 -25.75
CA LEU A 370 -7.21 -0.88 -27.10
C LEU A 370 -7.82 -2.30 -27.11
N GLU A 371 -7.86 -3.01 -25.99
CA GLU A 371 -8.20 -4.45 -25.98
C GLU A 371 -9.64 -4.74 -26.43
N SER A 372 -10.55 -3.78 -26.22
CA SER A 372 -11.96 -3.88 -26.63
C SER A 372 -12.18 -3.58 -28.13
N VAL A 373 -11.14 -3.15 -28.86
CA VAL A 373 -11.23 -2.90 -30.30
C VAL A 373 -11.26 -4.25 -31.02
N PRO A 374 -12.29 -4.56 -31.84
CA PRO A 374 -12.33 -5.81 -32.58
C PRO A 374 -11.15 -5.94 -33.56
N GLU A 375 -10.72 -7.17 -33.80
CA GLU A 375 -9.63 -7.43 -34.75
C GLU A 375 -10.00 -7.00 -36.18
N GLY A 376 -9.04 -6.41 -36.90
CA GLY A 376 -9.25 -5.92 -38.27
C GLY A 376 -10.00 -4.60 -38.40
N VAL A 377 -10.48 -4.01 -37.30
CA VAL A 377 -11.13 -2.69 -37.31
C VAL A 377 -10.06 -1.60 -37.28
N ASP A 378 -10.05 -0.76 -38.32
CA ASP A 378 -9.21 0.43 -38.36
C ASP A 378 -9.82 1.54 -37.49
N ILE A 379 -9.05 2.03 -36.53
CA ILE A 379 -9.46 3.09 -35.62
C ILE A 379 -8.35 4.14 -35.50
N ASP A 380 -8.74 5.38 -35.21
CA ASP A 380 -7.80 6.39 -34.77
C ASP A 380 -7.36 6.10 -33.32
N THR A 381 -6.11 5.67 -33.16
CA THR A 381 -5.51 5.36 -31.86
C THR A 381 -5.07 6.60 -31.08
N TYR A 382 -5.10 7.81 -31.67
CA TYR A 382 -4.60 9.03 -31.07
C TYR A 382 -5.29 9.40 -29.75
N ALA A 383 -6.61 9.21 -29.65
CA ALA A 383 -7.36 9.50 -28.43
C ALA A 383 -6.93 8.59 -27.25
N PHE A 384 -6.73 7.30 -27.52
CA PHE A 384 -6.27 6.31 -26.55
C PHE A 384 -4.83 6.58 -26.10
N VAL A 385 -3.95 6.88 -27.05
CA VAL A 385 -2.56 7.31 -26.79
C VAL A 385 -2.55 8.57 -25.93
N THR A 386 -3.34 9.59 -26.26
CA THR A 386 -3.41 10.85 -25.51
C THR A 386 -3.91 10.63 -24.09
N GLN A 387 -4.91 9.78 -23.89
CA GLN A 387 -5.44 9.51 -22.55
C GLN A 387 -4.43 8.72 -21.70
N THR A 388 -3.80 7.70 -22.28
CA THR A 388 -2.73 6.94 -21.63
C THR A 388 -1.56 7.84 -21.26
N PHE A 389 -1.12 8.69 -22.20
CA PHE A 389 -0.09 9.69 -21.98
C PHE A 389 -0.41 10.61 -20.81
N LYS A 390 -1.63 11.17 -20.75
CA LYS A 390 -2.04 12.06 -19.65
C LYS A 390 -2.03 11.35 -18.29
N ASN A 391 -2.45 10.09 -18.23
CA ASN A 391 -2.48 9.35 -16.97
C ASN A 391 -1.05 9.09 -16.44
N ILE A 392 -0.10 8.74 -17.32
CA ILE A 392 1.30 8.48 -16.95
C ILE A 392 2.07 9.80 -16.73
N ALA A 393 2.04 10.73 -17.68
CA ALA A 393 2.80 11.98 -17.65
C ALA A 393 2.44 12.88 -16.46
N LEU A 394 1.18 12.82 -16.01
CA LEU A 394 0.71 13.58 -14.84
C LEU A 394 0.81 12.79 -13.54
N ALA A 395 1.36 11.56 -13.56
CA ALA A 395 1.41 10.65 -12.42
C ALA A 395 0.07 10.56 -11.68
N LYS A 396 -1.03 10.30 -12.41
CA LYS A 396 -2.32 10.13 -11.74
C LYS A 396 -2.25 8.94 -10.81
N VAL A 397 -2.84 9.10 -9.63
CA VAL A 397 -2.91 8.02 -8.64
C VAL A 397 -4.36 7.85 -8.25
N ALA A 398 -4.86 6.63 -8.45
CA ALA A 398 -6.18 6.25 -7.98
C ALA A 398 -6.14 6.02 -6.47
N THR A 399 -7.16 6.51 -5.78
CA THR A 399 -7.38 6.42 -4.33
C THR A 399 -8.26 5.23 -3.93
N SER A 400 -8.78 4.50 -4.92
CA SER A 400 -9.60 3.31 -4.73
C SER A 400 -9.48 2.40 -5.96
N ALA A 401 -9.88 1.13 -5.79
CA ALA A 401 -9.93 0.20 -6.91
C ALA A 401 -10.89 0.65 -8.04
N GLU A 402 -12.02 1.25 -7.70
CA GLU A 402 -12.99 1.76 -8.69
C GLU A 402 -12.44 2.96 -9.48
N GLU A 403 -11.71 3.87 -8.82
CA GLU A 403 -10.98 4.92 -9.54
C GLU A 403 -9.85 4.33 -10.40
N GLY A 404 -9.20 3.26 -9.93
CA GLY A 404 -8.21 2.50 -10.71
C GLY A 404 -8.81 1.94 -12.01
N LYS A 405 -10.04 1.43 -11.96
CA LYS A 405 -10.80 1.04 -13.17
C LYS A 405 -11.08 2.23 -14.08
N ALA A 406 -11.51 3.36 -13.51
CA ALA A 406 -11.78 4.58 -14.29
C ALA A 406 -10.52 5.13 -14.99
N PHE A 407 -9.34 4.95 -14.42
CA PHE A 407 -8.06 5.33 -15.03
C PHE A 407 -7.49 4.29 -16.00
N GLY A 408 -8.10 3.09 -16.10
CA GLY A 408 -7.62 1.99 -16.93
C GLY A 408 -6.45 1.22 -16.32
N TYR A 409 -6.19 1.37 -15.02
CA TYR A 409 -5.20 0.59 -14.27
C TYR A 409 -5.69 -0.84 -14.00
N PHE A 410 -7.00 -0.99 -13.83
CA PHE A 410 -7.71 -2.25 -13.75
C PHE A 410 -8.77 -2.31 -14.85
N ARG A 411 -9.13 -3.51 -15.31
CA ARG A 411 -10.22 -3.73 -16.26
C ARG A 411 -11.56 -3.49 -15.58
N GLN A 412 -12.57 -3.13 -16.36
CA GLN A 412 -13.93 -3.00 -15.85
C GLN A 412 -14.45 -4.31 -15.24
N GLY A 413 -14.04 -5.45 -15.80
CA GLY A 413 -14.37 -6.77 -15.27
C GLY A 413 -13.53 -7.22 -14.08
N ASP A 414 -12.47 -6.50 -13.68
CA ASP A 414 -11.65 -6.87 -12.53
C ASP A 414 -12.44 -6.75 -11.21
N GLY A 415 -12.13 -7.64 -10.27
CA GLY A 415 -12.86 -7.77 -9.02
C GLY A 415 -12.40 -6.74 -7.98
N VAL A 416 -13.32 -6.39 -7.08
CA VAL A 416 -13.05 -5.56 -5.92
C VAL A 416 -13.47 -6.28 -4.65
N SER A 417 -12.51 -6.51 -3.77
CA SER A 417 -12.72 -7.04 -2.42
C SER A 417 -12.96 -5.86 -1.47
N PHE A 418 -14.17 -5.77 -0.93
CA PHE A 418 -14.48 -4.75 0.06
C PHE A 418 -13.80 -5.02 1.40
N ASP A 419 -13.73 -6.31 1.77
CA ASP A 419 -13.07 -6.76 2.99
C ASP A 419 -11.69 -7.35 2.63
N ARG A 420 -10.63 -6.70 3.12
CA ARG A 420 -9.25 -7.10 2.91
C ARG A 420 -8.99 -8.54 3.36
N ALA A 421 -9.66 -9.00 4.42
CA ALA A 421 -9.48 -10.34 4.99
C ALA A 421 -9.98 -11.45 4.04
N ARG A 422 -10.92 -11.15 3.14
CA ARG A 422 -11.47 -12.10 2.16
C ARG A 422 -10.74 -12.11 0.83
N GLN A 423 -9.93 -11.08 0.54
CA GLN A 423 -9.33 -10.92 -0.78
C GLN A 423 -8.55 -12.16 -1.22
N LEU A 424 -7.73 -12.76 -0.35
CA LEU A 424 -6.94 -13.93 -0.73
C LEU A 424 -7.83 -15.09 -1.20
N TRP A 425 -8.94 -15.34 -0.49
CA TRP A 425 -9.93 -16.32 -0.91
C TRP A 425 -10.57 -15.94 -2.24
N GLU A 426 -11.02 -14.69 -2.40
CA GLU A 426 -11.69 -14.21 -3.62
C GLU A 426 -10.75 -14.25 -4.84
N THR A 427 -9.48 -13.89 -4.67
CA THR A 427 -8.44 -14.01 -5.70
C THR A 427 -8.27 -15.46 -6.13
N LYS A 428 -8.18 -16.39 -5.16
CA LYS A 428 -8.07 -17.82 -5.44
C LYS A 428 -9.30 -18.33 -6.18
N GLN A 429 -10.51 -17.95 -5.77
CA GLN A 429 -11.74 -18.32 -6.47
C GLN A 429 -11.79 -17.76 -7.89
N ARG A 430 -11.31 -16.53 -8.10
CA ARG A 430 -11.22 -15.92 -9.44
C ARG A 430 -10.26 -16.69 -10.34
N ALA A 431 -9.09 -17.07 -9.82
CA ALA A 431 -8.12 -17.89 -10.53
C ALA A 431 -8.69 -19.27 -10.91
N ILE A 432 -9.36 -19.94 -9.96
CA ILE A 432 -10.04 -21.22 -10.21
C ILE A 432 -11.17 -21.05 -11.24
N GLY A 433 -11.94 -19.97 -11.15
CA GLY A 433 -13.02 -19.66 -12.08
C GLY A 433 -12.52 -19.50 -13.51
N LEU A 434 -11.47 -18.71 -13.72
CA LEU A 434 -10.80 -18.56 -15.02
C LEU A 434 -10.29 -19.90 -15.54
N ALA A 435 -9.57 -20.66 -14.71
CA ALA A 435 -9.03 -21.96 -15.11
C ALA A 435 -10.12 -22.99 -15.45
N THR A 436 -11.27 -22.93 -14.76
CA THR A 436 -12.40 -23.84 -15.00
C THR A 436 -13.20 -23.47 -16.25
N ALA A 437 -13.21 -22.19 -16.62
CA ALA A 437 -13.91 -21.69 -17.79
C ALA A 437 -13.23 -22.03 -19.13
N GLY A 438 -12.11 -22.78 -19.12
CA GLY A 438 -11.35 -23.10 -20.33
C GLY A 438 -10.44 -21.95 -20.76
N TYR A 439 -9.71 -21.36 -19.80
CA TYR A 439 -8.79 -20.25 -20.05
C TYR A 439 -7.79 -20.57 -21.17
N HIS A 440 -7.56 -19.57 -22.03
CA HIS A 440 -6.48 -19.54 -23.00
C HIS A 440 -5.82 -18.16 -22.96
N PRO A 441 -4.48 -18.08 -23.10
CA PRO A 441 -3.80 -16.80 -23.16
C PRO A 441 -4.31 -15.96 -24.35
N PRO A 442 -4.31 -14.62 -24.22
CA PRO A 442 -4.65 -13.74 -25.32
C PRO A 442 -3.69 -13.93 -26.50
N ALA A 443 -4.20 -13.76 -27.72
CA ALA A 443 -3.34 -13.68 -28.90
C ALA A 443 -2.54 -12.36 -28.88
N PRO A 444 -1.24 -12.37 -29.22
CA PRO A 444 -0.48 -11.15 -29.39
C PRO A 444 -1.13 -10.23 -30.42
N ARG A 445 -1.20 -8.93 -30.10
CA ARG A 445 -1.79 -7.91 -30.98
C ARG A 445 -0.77 -6.88 -31.39
N ALA A 446 -0.98 -6.29 -32.58
CA ALA A 446 -0.23 -5.15 -33.08
C ALA A 446 -1.21 -4.06 -33.52
N TYR A 447 -0.81 -2.80 -33.36
CA TYR A 447 -1.67 -1.65 -33.69
C TYR A 447 -0.90 -0.61 -34.49
N LYS A 448 -1.59 0.04 -35.43
CA LYS A 448 -1.07 1.24 -36.07
C LYS A 448 -1.19 2.40 -35.09
N LEU A 449 -0.05 2.99 -34.73
CA LEU A 449 0.02 4.06 -33.74
C LEU A 449 0.19 5.42 -34.42
N PRO A 450 0.00 6.55 -33.72
CA PRO A 450 0.04 7.87 -34.34
C PRO A 450 1.39 8.26 -34.96
N GLY A 451 2.51 7.64 -34.55
CA GLY A 451 3.82 7.95 -35.08
C GLY A 451 4.26 9.40 -34.85
N GLU A 452 5.01 9.95 -35.80
CA GLU A 452 5.57 11.31 -35.74
C GLU A 452 4.52 12.41 -35.54
N SER A 453 3.35 12.32 -36.18
CA SER A 453 2.29 13.33 -36.05
C SER A 453 1.69 13.37 -34.64
N GLY A 454 1.51 12.21 -34.01
CA GLY A 454 1.09 12.12 -32.63
C GLY A 454 2.13 12.69 -31.67
N ILE A 455 3.42 12.38 -31.89
CA ILE A 455 4.53 12.93 -31.10
C ILE A 455 4.54 14.46 -31.19
N ALA A 456 4.39 15.03 -32.38
CA ALA A 456 4.34 16.48 -32.58
C ALA A 456 3.16 17.12 -31.83
N THR A 457 1.99 16.49 -31.85
CA THR A 457 0.80 17.02 -31.17
C THR A 457 0.94 16.95 -29.65
N LEU A 458 1.45 15.83 -29.11
CA LEU A 458 1.76 15.72 -27.67
C LEU A 458 2.84 16.72 -27.25
N LYS A 459 3.83 17.00 -28.11
CA LYS A 459 4.85 18.03 -27.88
C LYS A 459 4.23 19.42 -27.72
N MET A 460 3.22 19.77 -28.51
CA MET A 460 2.51 21.04 -28.36
C MET A 460 1.81 21.14 -26.99
N LEU A 461 1.17 20.06 -26.53
CA LEU A 461 0.55 20.00 -25.20
C LEU A 461 1.60 20.19 -24.09
N VAL A 462 2.73 19.49 -24.17
CA VAL A 462 3.83 19.60 -23.20
C VAL A 462 4.42 21.01 -23.19
N ASN A 463 4.72 21.57 -24.35
CA ASN A 463 5.25 22.93 -24.47
C ASN A 463 4.31 23.99 -23.88
N THR A 464 2.99 23.78 -24.00
CA THR A 464 1.99 24.67 -23.38
C THR A 464 2.08 24.63 -21.86
N LEU A 465 2.27 23.45 -21.26
CA LEU A 465 2.46 23.32 -19.81
C LEU A 465 3.77 23.96 -19.33
N VAL A 466 4.85 23.83 -20.09
CA VAL A 466 6.14 24.47 -19.77
C VAL A 466 6.01 26.00 -19.86
N ALA A 467 5.43 26.51 -20.95
CA ALA A 467 5.20 27.95 -21.12
C ALA A 467 4.31 28.53 -20.01
N GLY A 468 3.33 27.74 -19.55
CA GLY A 468 2.48 28.08 -18.40
C GLY A 468 3.11 27.88 -17.03
N LYS A 469 4.38 27.43 -16.95
CA LYS A 469 5.10 27.10 -15.70
C LYS A 469 4.43 26.00 -14.85
N TYR A 470 3.63 25.14 -15.48
CA TYR A 470 3.02 23.97 -14.85
C TYR A 470 3.92 22.72 -14.89
N ALA A 471 4.94 22.72 -15.76
CA ALA A 471 5.93 21.67 -15.93
C ALA A 471 7.34 22.28 -16.09
N SER A 472 8.37 21.61 -15.57
CA SER A 472 9.77 21.99 -15.84
C SER A 472 10.24 21.53 -17.22
N GLU A 473 11.40 22.02 -17.67
CA GLU A 473 12.03 21.52 -18.90
C GLU A 473 12.38 20.03 -18.78
N HIS A 474 12.73 19.56 -17.58
CA HIS A 474 13.00 18.15 -17.35
C HIS A 474 11.73 17.30 -17.33
N ASP A 475 10.62 17.82 -16.81
CA ASP A 475 9.30 17.19 -16.97
C ASP A 475 8.95 17.03 -18.45
N ALA A 476 9.22 18.05 -19.27
CA ALA A 476 9.01 17.98 -20.71
C ALA A 476 9.89 16.94 -21.39
N LYS A 477 11.16 16.80 -20.98
CA LYS A 477 12.07 15.77 -21.52
C LYS A 477 11.56 14.36 -21.24
N ILE A 478 11.13 14.09 -20.01
CA ILE A 478 10.54 12.80 -19.61
C ILE A 478 9.26 12.54 -20.39
N ALA A 479 8.38 13.54 -20.48
CA ALA A 479 7.14 13.45 -21.22
C ALA A 479 7.38 13.17 -22.72
N MET A 480 8.39 13.79 -23.34
CA MET A 480 8.69 13.51 -24.75
C MET A 480 9.25 12.11 -24.99
N LYS A 481 10.01 11.55 -24.04
CA LYS A 481 10.40 10.13 -24.08
C LYS A 481 9.17 9.22 -24.01
N LEU A 482 8.23 9.49 -23.10
CA LEU A 482 6.97 8.76 -23.01
C LEU A 482 6.11 8.88 -24.29
N ALA A 483 6.00 10.08 -24.87
CA ALA A 483 5.26 10.31 -26.10
C ALA A 483 5.84 9.49 -27.26
N ASN A 484 7.17 9.40 -27.35
CA ASN A 484 7.83 8.58 -28.36
C ASN A 484 7.47 7.09 -28.22
N VAL A 485 7.44 6.57 -26.99
CA VAL A 485 7.05 5.17 -26.72
C VAL A 485 5.60 4.93 -27.13
N LEU A 486 4.65 5.73 -26.61
CA LEU A 486 3.22 5.53 -26.83
C LEU A 486 2.77 5.75 -28.28
N CYS A 487 3.53 6.51 -29.07
CA CYS A 487 3.26 6.70 -30.49
C CYS A 487 3.91 5.64 -31.39
N GLY A 488 4.65 4.67 -30.83
CA GLY A 488 5.37 3.65 -31.61
C GLY A 488 6.60 4.20 -32.33
N GLY A 489 7.26 5.21 -31.77
CA GLY A 489 8.35 5.93 -32.41
C GLY A 489 7.86 6.82 -33.58
N THR A 490 8.78 7.31 -34.40
CA THR A 490 8.43 8.14 -35.57
C THR A 490 7.73 7.35 -36.66
N THR A 491 7.97 6.04 -36.73
CA THR A 491 7.43 5.12 -37.74
C THR A 491 6.14 4.42 -37.29
N GLY A 492 5.59 4.71 -36.11
CA GLY A 492 4.44 3.98 -35.59
C GLY A 492 3.17 4.05 -36.46
N SER A 493 3.09 5.03 -37.37
CA SER A 493 2.01 5.18 -38.34
C SER A 493 2.27 4.52 -39.70
N THR A 494 3.44 3.92 -39.92
CA THR A 494 3.79 3.30 -41.21
C THR A 494 3.50 1.80 -41.26
N HIS A 495 3.30 1.17 -40.11
CA HIS A 495 3.06 -0.27 -39.95
C HIS A 495 2.29 -0.55 -38.64
N ALA A 496 1.86 -1.79 -38.44
CA ALA A 496 1.32 -2.22 -37.16
C ALA A 496 2.47 -2.50 -36.20
N VAL A 497 2.53 -1.74 -35.11
CA VAL A 497 3.58 -1.83 -34.08
C VAL A 497 3.26 -2.95 -33.12
N THR A 498 4.22 -3.84 -32.91
CA THR A 498 4.14 -4.99 -32.01
C THR A 498 4.43 -4.61 -30.55
N GLU A 499 4.08 -5.51 -29.63
CA GLU A 499 4.43 -5.35 -28.22
C GLU A 499 5.94 -5.27 -28.02
N ASP A 500 6.72 -6.12 -28.70
CA ASP A 500 8.19 -6.15 -28.61
C ASP A 500 8.83 -4.82 -29.04
N GLU A 501 8.31 -4.19 -30.10
CA GLU A 501 8.79 -2.89 -30.56
C GLU A 501 8.52 -1.79 -29.52
N ILE A 502 7.35 -1.81 -28.88
CA ILE A 502 7.05 -0.86 -27.79
C ILE A 502 7.92 -1.14 -26.56
N LEU A 503 8.15 -2.40 -26.21
CA LEU A 503 9.01 -2.76 -25.08
C LEU A 503 10.47 -2.33 -25.31
N GLU A 504 10.98 -2.40 -26.54
CA GLU A 504 12.29 -1.86 -26.90
C GLU A 504 12.35 -0.34 -26.71
N LEU A 505 11.35 0.39 -27.22
CA LEU A 505 11.26 1.84 -27.06
C LEU A 505 11.15 2.23 -25.58
N GLU A 506 10.32 1.53 -24.82
CA GLU A 506 10.14 1.73 -23.38
C GLU A 506 11.46 1.53 -22.62
N ARG A 507 12.19 0.45 -22.94
CA ARG A 507 13.48 0.14 -22.32
C ARG A 507 14.55 1.16 -22.68
N GLU A 508 14.64 1.59 -23.94
CA GLU A 508 15.55 2.67 -24.36
C GLU A 508 15.25 3.95 -23.59
N ALA A 509 13.99 4.35 -23.55
CA ALA A 509 13.56 5.57 -22.90
C ALA A 509 13.87 5.55 -21.39
N PHE A 510 13.57 4.45 -20.71
CA PHE A 510 13.90 4.26 -19.29
C PHE A 510 15.42 4.35 -19.07
N LEU A 511 16.21 3.58 -19.83
CA LEU A 511 17.66 3.53 -19.68
C LEU A 511 18.32 4.88 -19.97
N SER A 512 17.84 5.59 -21.00
CA SER A 512 18.28 6.95 -21.33
C SER A 512 18.01 7.92 -20.19
N LEU A 513 16.82 7.86 -19.58
CA LEU A 513 16.47 8.72 -18.45
C LEU A 513 17.28 8.41 -17.18
N CYS A 514 17.70 7.16 -16.96
CA CYS A 514 18.65 6.82 -15.90
C CYS A 514 20.02 7.53 -16.08
N GLY A 515 20.40 7.85 -17.32
CA GLY A 515 21.61 8.60 -17.63
C GLY A 515 21.52 10.11 -17.34
N GLU A 516 20.34 10.64 -17.08
CA GLU A 516 20.12 12.07 -16.90
C GLU A 516 20.47 12.54 -15.48
N PRO A 517 21.35 13.55 -15.31
CA PRO A 517 21.73 14.06 -14.00
C PRO A 517 20.53 14.54 -13.17
N LEU A 518 19.54 15.19 -13.81
CA LEU A 518 18.34 15.68 -13.13
C LEU A 518 17.43 14.53 -12.67
N SER A 519 17.36 13.42 -13.42
CA SER A 519 16.64 12.22 -13.00
C SER A 519 17.33 11.56 -11.82
N GLN A 520 18.66 11.42 -11.84
CA GLN A 520 19.41 10.91 -10.68
C GLN A 520 19.22 11.78 -9.43
N ALA A 521 19.17 13.11 -9.59
CA ALA A 521 18.86 14.03 -8.50
C ALA A 521 17.44 13.83 -7.94
N ARG A 522 16.43 13.58 -8.80
CA ARG A 522 15.06 13.24 -8.37
C ARG A 522 15.02 11.94 -7.60
N MET A 523 15.69 10.89 -8.09
CA MET A 523 15.79 9.60 -7.40
C MET A 523 16.44 9.75 -6.02
N GLN A 524 17.57 10.47 -5.95
CA GLN A 524 18.28 10.73 -4.69
C GLN A 524 17.40 11.51 -3.71
N TYR A 525 16.72 12.56 -4.17
CA TYR A 525 15.86 13.37 -3.33
C TYR A 525 14.66 12.58 -2.80
N MET A 526 14.04 11.72 -3.64
CA MET A 526 12.96 10.83 -3.22
C MET A 526 13.42 9.89 -2.11
N LEU A 527 14.59 9.24 -2.27
CA LEU A 527 15.14 8.32 -1.25
C LEU A 527 15.46 9.01 0.09
N GLN A 528 15.83 10.30 0.06
CA GLN A 528 16.18 11.07 1.25
C GLN A 528 14.97 11.71 1.94
N ASN A 529 13.96 12.12 1.17
CA ASN A 529 12.88 12.98 1.66
C ASN A 529 11.48 12.34 1.57
N ASN A 530 11.36 11.17 0.94
CA ASN A 530 10.10 10.50 0.61
C ASN A 530 9.09 11.43 -0.11
N LYS A 531 9.62 12.34 -0.95
CA LYS A 531 8.83 13.29 -1.74
C LYS A 531 9.48 13.50 -3.12
N PRO A 532 8.68 13.70 -4.18
CA PRO A 532 9.20 14.06 -5.50
C PRO A 532 9.96 15.40 -5.47
N LEU A 533 11.02 15.50 -6.29
CA LEU A 533 11.69 16.75 -6.61
C LEU A 533 11.24 17.21 -8.00
N ARG A 534 10.80 18.47 -8.13
CA ARG A 534 10.56 19.11 -9.43
C ARG A 534 11.68 20.09 -9.70
N ASN A 535 12.70 19.62 -10.42
CA ASN A 535 13.84 20.37 -10.93
C ASN A 535 13.76 20.56 -12.44
#